data_AF-A0A166U414-F1
#
_entry.id   AF-A0A166U414-F1
#
_cell.length_a   1.000
_cell.length_b   1.000
_cell.length_c   1.000
_cell.angle_alpha   90.00
_cell.angle_beta   90.00
_cell.angle_gamma   90.00
#
_symmetry.space_group_name_H-M   'P 1'
#
loop_
_entity.id
_entity.type
_entity.pdbx_description
1 polymer ?
#
loop_
_entity_poly.entity_id
_entity_poly.type
_entity_poly.pdbx_seq_one_letter_code
_entity_poly.pdbx_strand_id
1 'polypeptide(L)'
;AGFRTEYVPDAIAATVVPHRLGPYLRQQLRWARSTFRDTFLALRLLPELDGYLTLDVIGQNLGPFLLAISTLAALAELVFGGSIPWWTGLTIAAMTMVRCSVAAFRARDLRFIGFSLHTPINILLLLPLKAYALCTL
;
A
#
# COMPACT_ATOMS: atom_id res chain seq x y z
N ALA A 1 19.34 2.24 -20.60
CA ALA A 1 19.01 0.90 -21.17
C ALA A 1 17.77 1.06 -22.03
N GLY A 2 17.82 0.72 -23.32
CA GLY A 2 16.75 0.98 -24.31
C GLY A 2 15.78 -0.18 -24.53
N PHE A 3 15.58 -1.03 -23.53
CA PHE A 3 14.68 -2.18 -23.63
C PHE A 3 13.25 -1.78 -23.25
N ARG A 4 12.26 -2.31 -23.98
CA ARG A 4 10.84 -2.08 -23.71
C ARG A 4 10.33 -3.08 -22.68
N THR A 5 9.73 -2.57 -21.60
CA THR A 5 9.01 -3.38 -20.62
C THR A 5 7.52 -3.30 -20.91
N GLU A 6 6.85 -4.44 -21.08
CA GLU A 6 5.44 -4.51 -21.42
C GLU A 6 4.67 -5.37 -20.41
N TYR A 7 3.46 -4.94 -20.08
CA TYR A 7 2.50 -5.75 -19.35
C TYR A 7 1.72 -6.62 -20.35
N VAL A 8 1.84 -7.94 -20.22
CA VAL A 8 1.12 -8.91 -21.04
C VAL A 8 -0.05 -9.47 -20.22
N PRO A 9 -1.32 -9.13 -20.53
CA PRO A 9 -2.47 -9.54 -19.72
C PRO A 9 -2.64 -11.05 -19.56
N ASP A 10 -2.21 -11.81 -20.57
CA ASP A 10 -2.34 -13.28 -20.59
C ASP A 10 -1.16 -14.01 -19.91
N ALA A 11 -0.15 -13.28 -19.44
CA ALA A 11 0.98 -13.84 -18.71
C ALA A 11 0.60 -14.08 -17.24
N ILE A 12 -0.02 -15.23 -16.96
CA ILE A 12 -0.49 -15.60 -15.63
C ILE A 12 0.54 -16.50 -14.92
N ALA A 13 0.90 -16.14 -13.70
CA ALA A 13 1.78 -16.94 -12.84
C ALA A 13 1.11 -17.28 -11.51
N ALA A 14 1.24 -18.54 -11.08
CA ALA A 14 0.81 -18.95 -9.75
C ALA A 14 1.81 -18.43 -8.71
N THR A 15 1.30 -17.78 -7.67
CA THR A 15 2.13 -17.27 -6.57
C THR A 15 1.91 -18.10 -5.31
N VAL A 16 2.99 -18.31 -4.55
CA VAL A 16 2.93 -19.01 -3.27
C VAL A 16 2.83 -17.98 -2.15
N VAL A 17 1.73 -18.03 -1.40
CA VAL A 17 1.51 -17.17 -0.22
C VAL A 17 1.65 -18.00 1.05
N PRO A 18 2.39 -17.54 2.07
CA PRO A 18 2.48 -18.24 3.33
C PRO A 18 1.13 -18.29 4.05
N HIS A 19 0.79 -19.47 4.54
CA HIS A 19 -0.45 -19.76 5.25
C HIS A 19 -0.35 -19.47 6.76
N ARG A 20 0.79 -18.97 7.24
CA ARG A 20 1.05 -18.65 8.66
C ARG A 20 1.49 -17.20 8.80
N LEU A 21 1.04 -16.55 9.88
CA LEU A 21 1.28 -15.13 10.14
C LEU A 21 2.79 -14.78 10.23
N GLY A 22 3.59 -15.59 10.92
CA GLY A 22 5.03 -15.32 11.08
C GLY A 22 5.82 -15.30 9.76
N PRO A 23 5.75 -16.35 8.93
CA PRO A 23 6.29 -16.34 7.57
C PRO A 23 5.74 -15.21 6.69
N TYR A 24 4.44 -14.92 6.79
CA TYR A 24 3.81 -13.81 6.08
C TYR A 24 4.43 -12.45 6.45
N LEU A 25 4.56 -12.14 7.74
CA LEU A 25 5.18 -10.87 8.19
C LEU A 25 6.65 -10.75 7.77
N ARG A 26 7.42 -11.85 7.81
CA ARG A 26 8.81 -11.84 7.31
C ARG A 26 8.89 -11.58 5.80
N GLN A 27 7.94 -12.11 5.04
CA GLN A 27 7.85 -11.83 3.61
C GLN A 27 7.48 -10.37 3.36
N GLN A 28 6.47 -9.85 4.07
CA GLN A 28 6.06 -8.45 3.98
C GLN A 28 7.20 -7.49 4.37
N LEU A 29 8.00 -7.84 5.38
CA LEU A 29 9.16 -7.05 5.79
C LEU A 29 10.22 -6.98 4.68
N ARG A 30 10.52 -8.13 4.07
CA ARG A 30 11.48 -8.20 2.96
C ARG A 30 11.00 -7.38 1.76
N TRP A 31 9.71 -7.48 1.44
CA TRP A 31 9.09 -6.68 0.37
C TRP A 31 9.15 -5.20 0.69
N ALA A 32 8.77 -4.78 1.89
CA ALA A 32 8.85 -3.38 2.31
C ALA A 32 10.27 -2.80 2.17
N ARG A 33 11.29 -3.53 2.60
CA ARG A 33 12.69 -3.10 2.43
C ARG A 33 13.09 -2.96 0.95
N SER A 34 12.68 -3.90 0.09
CA SER A 34 12.94 -3.77 -1.34
C SER A 34 12.23 -2.55 -1.92
N THR A 35 10.95 -2.37 -1.62
CA THR A 35 10.17 -1.22 -2.10
C THR A 35 10.78 0.11 -1.69
N PHE A 36 11.26 0.24 -0.46
CA PHE A 36 11.94 1.47 -0.03
C PHE A 36 13.26 1.69 -0.76
N ARG A 37 14.09 0.65 -0.94
CA ARG A 37 15.32 0.75 -1.74
C ARG A 37 15.02 1.16 -3.18
N ASP A 38 14.01 0.55 -3.79
CA ASP A 38 13.58 0.82 -5.16
C ASP A 38 13.00 2.23 -5.26
N THR A 39 12.30 2.72 -4.23
CA THR A 39 11.82 4.10 -4.14
C THR A 39 12.98 5.09 -4.04
N PHE A 40 13.99 4.84 -3.20
CA PHE A 40 15.16 5.73 -3.11
C PHE A 40 15.95 5.79 -4.42
N LEU A 41 16.01 4.68 -5.18
CA LEU A 41 16.58 4.65 -6.51
C LEU A 41 15.70 5.44 -7.50
N ALA A 42 14.39 5.19 -7.49
CA ALA A 42 13.42 5.85 -8.37
C ALA A 42 13.38 7.37 -8.15
N LEU A 43 13.55 7.85 -6.91
CA LEU A 43 13.63 9.29 -6.61
C LEU A 43 14.83 9.97 -7.29
N ARG A 44 15.95 9.26 -7.45
CA ARG A 44 17.12 9.78 -8.18
C ARG A 44 16.90 9.78 -9.70
N LEU A 45 16.13 8.81 -10.19
CA LEU A 45 15.82 8.64 -11.62
C LEU A 45 14.54 9.37 -12.04
N LEU A 46 13.80 9.96 -11.10
CA LEU A 46 12.49 10.57 -11.32
C LEU A 46 12.46 11.58 -12.49
N PRO A 47 13.48 12.45 -12.68
CA PRO A 47 13.51 13.40 -13.79
C PRO A 47 13.58 12.73 -15.17
N GLU A 48 14.01 11.47 -15.23
CA GLU A 48 14.18 10.68 -16.45
C GLU A 48 13.01 9.71 -16.68
N LEU A 49 12.09 9.57 -15.71
CA LEU A 49 10.93 8.68 -15.81
C LEU A 49 9.81 9.32 -16.63
N ASP A 50 9.08 8.49 -17.37
CA ASP A 50 7.84 8.91 -18.03
C ASP A 50 6.79 9.38 -17.00
N GLY A 51 5.84 10.21 -17.44
CA GLY A 51 4.79 10.75 -16.59
C GLY A 51 3.94 9.68 -15.91
N TYR A 52 3.71 8.54 -16.58
CA TYR A 52 2.98 7.42 -15.98
C TYR A 52 3.75 6.78 -14.82
N LEU A 53 5.04 6.52 -15.00
CA LEU A 53 5.90 5.94 -13.96
C LEU A 53 6.09 6.91 -12.79
N THR A 54 6.19 8.21 -13.07
CA THR A 54 6.25 9.24 -12.04
C THR A 54 4.97 9.25 -11.19
N LEU A 55 3.80 9.18 -11.83
CA LEU A 55 2.52 9.11 -11.14
C LEU A 55 2.41 7.84 -10.27
N ASP A 56 2.87 6.70 -10.78
CA ASP A 56 2.87 5.44 -10.05
C ASP A 56 3.78 5.49 -8.81
N VAL A 57 5.03 5.97 -8.96
CA VAL A 57 5.97 6.13 -7.84
C VAL A 57 5.42 7.07 -6.77
N ILE A 58 4.84 8.21 -7.16
CA ILE A 58 4.22 9.15 -6.22
C ILE A 58 3.02 8.49 -5.52
N GLY A 59 2.12 7.87 -6.27
CA GLY A 59 0.90 7.25 -5.74
C GLY A 59 1.21 6.10 -4.76
N GLN A 60 2.16 5.24 -5.09
CA GLN A 60 2.56 4.10 -4.26
C GLN A 60 3.16 4.52 -2.91
N ASN A 61 3.84 5.67 -2.87
CA ASN A 61 4.47 6.17 -1.65
C ASN A 61 3.55 7.09 -0.85
N LEU A 62 2.83 7.99 -1.52
CA LEU A 62 1.98 8.97 -0.85
C LEU A 62 0.80 8.31 -0.13
N GLY A 63 0.19 7.29 -0.72
CA GLY A 63 -0.97 6.60 -0.13
C GLY A 63 -0.69 6.02 1.27
N PRO A 64 0.32 5.14 1.43
CA PRO A 64 0.71 4.61 2.73
C PRO A 64 1.15 5.69 3.74
N PHE A 65 1.82 6.75 3.29
CA PHE A 65 2.21 7.87 4.15
C PHE A 65 1.00 8.64 4.68
N LEU A 66 0.05 9.00 3.80
CA LEU A 66 -1.19 9.67 4.19
C LEU A 66 -2.00 8.80 5.15
N LEU A 67 -2.11 7.49 4.86
CA LEU A 67 -2.78 6.56 5.76
C LEU A 67 -2.10 6.53 7.14
N ALA A 68 -0.77 6.48 7.20
CA ALA A 68 -0.04 6.52 8.45
C ALA A 68 -0.32 7.80 9.25
N ILE A 69 -0.23 8.97 8.61
CA ILE A 69 -0.50 10.26 9.25
C ILE A 69 -1.95 10.34 9.73
N SER A 70 -2.93 9.96 8.90
CA SER A 70 -4.34 9.95 9.28
C SER A 70 -4.61 9.01 10.46
N THR A 71 -3.97 7.83 10.50
CA THR A 71 -4.14 6.89 11.62
C THR A 71 -3.50 7.42 12.91
N LEU A 72 -2.33 8.05 12.84
CA LEU A 72 -1.68 8.68 13.99
C LEU A 72 -2.49 9.88 14.51
N ALA A 73 -3.02 10.71 13.61
CA ALA A 73 -3.87 11.84 13.97
C ALA A 73 -5.17 11.36 14.63
N ALA A 74 -5.82 10.33 14.09
CA ALA A 74 -7.00 9.71 14.69
C ALA A 74 -6.73 9.15 16.09
N LEU A 75 -5.58 8.50 16.29
CA LEU A 75 -5.17 8.00 17.62
C LEU A 75 -4.90 9.15 18.59
N ALA A 76 -4.24 10.21 18.14
CA ALA A 76 -3.99 11.40 18.95
C ALA A 76 -5.31 12.08 19.37
N GLU A 77 -6.26 12.24 18.44
CA GLU A 77 -7.58 12.79 18.74
C GLU A 77 -8.33 11.94 19.77
N LEU A 78 -8.27 10.61 19.63
CA LEU A 78 -8.89 9.70 20.59
C LEU A 78 -8.27 9.79 21.99
N VAL A 79 -6.94 9.87 22.07
CA VAL A 79 -6.19 9.90 23.35
C VAL A 79 -6.31 11.25 24.05
N PHE A 80 -6.17 12.36 23.32
CA PHE A 80 -6.13 13.71 23.90
C PHE A 80 -7.49 14.40 23.90
N GLY A 81 -8.35 14.15 22.91
CA GLY A 81 -9.66 14.78 22.77
C GLY A 81 -10.81 13.97 23.36
N GLY A 82 -10.64 12.66 23.57
CA GLY A 82 -11.71 11.77 24.06
C GLY A 82 -12.86 11.57 23.07
N SER A 83 -12.76 12.12 21.86
CA SER A 83 -13.71 11.94 20.76
C SER A 83 -13.29 10.78 19.86
N ILE A 84 -14.28 10.01 19.40
CA ILE A 84 -14.04 8.98 18.38
C ILE A 84 -13.93 9.69 17.02
N PRO A 85 -12.84 9.52 16.26
CA PRO A 85 -12.60 10.21 14.98
C PRO A 85 -13.39 9.56 13.84
N TRP A 86 -14.72 9.66 13.90
CA TRP A 86 -15.65 9.03 12.96
C TRP A 86 -15.41 9.43 11.50
N TRP A 87 -15.12 10.70 11.25
CA TRP A 87 -14.87 11.20 9.89
C TRP A 87 -13.60 10.62 9.27
N THR A 88 -12.56 10.42 10.06
CA THR A 88 -11.32 9.78 9.61
C THR A 88 -11.57 8.31 9.27
N GLY A 89 -12.27 7.59 10.14
CA GLY A 89 -12.69 6.21 9.87
C GLY A 89 -13.56 6.07 8.62
N LEU A 90 -14.56 6.93 8.48
CA LEU A 90 -15.47 6.95 7.32
C LEU A 90 -14.71 7.26 6.02
N THR A 91 -13.79 8.22 6.04
CA THR A 91 -13.00 8.59 4.86
C THR A 91 -12.10 7.45 4.41
N ILE A 92 -11.41 6.78 5.36
CA ILE A 92 -10.58 5.61 5.06
C ILE A 92 -11.42 4.47 4.47
N ALA A 93 -12.58 4.20 5.06
CA ALA A 93 -13.49 3.18 4.57
C ALA A 93 -14.01 3.49 3.15
N ALA A 94 -14.44 4.74 2.92
CA ALA A 94 -14.93 5.19 1.62
C ALA A 94 -13.84 5.12 0.53
N MET A 95 -12.65 5.65 0.80
CA MET A 95 -11.51 5.60 -0.13
C MET A 95 -11.10 4.15 -0.45
N THR A 96 -11.08 3.28 0.57
CA THR A 96 -10.83 1.84 0.37
C THR A 96 -11.88 1.23 -0.54
N MET A 97 -13.17 1.49 -0.27
CA MET A 97 -14.27 0.92 -1.05
C MET A 97 -14.22 1.40 -2.51
N VAL A 98 -13.98 2.69 -2.75
CA VAL A 98 -13.80 3.25 -4.10
C VAL A 98 -12.64 2.55 -4.82
N ARG A 99 -11.46 2.43 -4.19
CA ARG A 99 -10.30 1.76 -4.78
C ARG A 99 -10.59 0.30 -5.13
N CYS A 100 -11.19 -0.45 -4.20
CA CYS A 100 -11.56 -1.85 -4.40
C CYS A 100 -12.62 -2.02 -5.50
N SER A 101 -13.56 -1.08 -5.61
CA SER A 101 -14.63 -1.09 -6.63
C SER A 101 -14.06 -0.83 -8.02
N VAL A 102 -13.15 0.14 -8.16
CA VAL A 102 -12.44 0.40 -9.43
C VAL A 102 -11.62 -0.82 -9.84
N ALA A 103 -10.93 -1.47 -8.90
CA ALA A 103 -10.17 -2.69 -9.18
C ALA A 103 -11.09 -3.85 -9.61
N ALA A 104 -12.20 -4.07 -8.91
CA ALA A 104 -13.18 -5.09 -9.25
C ALA A 104 -13.80 -4.87 -10.64
N PHE A 105 -14.12 -3.61 -10.98
CA PHE A 105 -14.66 -3.26 -12.29
C PHE A 105 -13.65 -3.49 -13.41
N ARG A 106 -12.40 -3.04 -13.23
CA ARG A 106 -11.33 -3.20 -14.23
C ARG A 106 -10.94 -4.66 -14.44
N ALA A 107 -10.88 -5.45 -13.37
CA ALA A 107 -10.54 -6.86 -13.43
C ALA A 107 -11.74 -7.78 -13.74
N ARG A 108 -12.97 -7.24 -13.72
CA ARG A 108 -14.24 -7.99 -13.82
C ARG A 108 -14.34 -9.14 -12.81
N ASP A 109 -13.77 -8.96 -11.61
CA ASP A 109 -13.77 -9.96 -10.54
C ASP A 109 -14.17 -9.30 -9.21
N LEU A 110 -15.26 -9.80 -8.61
CA LEU A 110 -15.78 -9.29 -7.34
C LEU A 110 -14.90 -9.64 -6.14
N ARG A 111 -13.96 -10.58 -6.28
CA ARG A 111 -13.01 -10.93 -5.21
C ARG A 111 -12.17 -9.74 -4.75
N PHE A 112 -11.95 -8.75 -5.62
CA PHE A 112 -11.25 -7.51 -5.28
C PHE A 112 -12.00 -6.64 -4.26
N ILE A 113 -13.31 -6.80 -4.09
CA ILE A 113 -14.08 -6.14 -3.03
C ILE A 113 -13.68 -6.69 -1.66
N GLY A 114 -13.42 -8.01 -1.58
CA GLY A 114 -12.90 -8.65 -0.37
C GLY A 114 -11.57 -8.08 0.10
N PHE A 115 -10.80 -7.45 -0.80
CA PHE A 115 -9.56 -6.76 -0.45
C PHE A 115 -9.77 -5.55 0.47
N SER A 116 -11.00 -5.03 0.59
CA SER A 116 -11.34 -3.98 1.57
C SER A 116 -11.10 -4.44 3.02
N LEU A 117 -11.27 -5.73 3.31
CA LEU A 117 -10.94 -6.32 4.61
C LEU A 117 -9.43 -6.31 4.91
N HIS A 118 -8.60 -6.00 3.92
CA HIS A 118 -7.16 -5.86 4.11
C HIS A 118 -6.77 -4.51 4.72
N THR A 119 -7.64 -3.50 4.70
CA THR A 119 -7.35 -2.20 5.33
C THR A 119 -7.05 -2.27 6.83
N PRO A 120 -7.81 -2.99 7.68
CA PRO A 120 -7.43 -3.15 9.09
C PRO A 120 -6.09 -3.89 9.27
N ILE A 121 -5.80 -4.89 8.43
CA ILE A 121 -4.49 -5.59 8.44
C ILE A 121 -3.37 -4.61 8.09
N ASN A 122 -3.59 -3.75 7.09
CA ASN A 122 -2.64 -2.71 6.72
C ASN A 122 -2.37 -1.76 7.89
N ILE A 123 -3.41 -1.25 8.54
CA ILE A 123 -3.28 -0.28 9.63
C ILE A 123 -2.59 -0.90 10.85
N LEU A 124 -3.01 -2.08 11.28
CA LEU A 124 -2.56 -2.67 12.54
C LEU A 124 -1.24 -3.44 12.43
N LEU A 125 -0.98 -4.10 11.31
CA LEU A 125 0.17 -5.00 11.15
C LEU A 125 1.21 -4.44 10.17
N LEU A 126 0.79 -3.95 9.00
CA LEU A 126 1.73 -3.62 7.93
C LEU A 126 2.31 -2.20 8.05
N LEU A 127 1.57 -1.22 8.56
CA LEU A 127 2.11 0.10 8.87
C LEU A 127 3.28 0.06 9.87
N PRO A 128 3.16 -0.58 11.06
CA PRO A 128 4.29 -0.66 11.97
C PRO A 128 5.44 -1.48 11.39
N LEU A 129 5.14 -2.52 10.61
CA LEU A 129 6.16 -3.30 9.91
C LEU A 129 6.92 -2.47 8.88
N LYS A 130 6.24 -1.60 8.13
CA LYS A 130 6.85 -0.67 7.17
C LYS A 130 7.69 0.39 7.87
N ALA A 131 7.21 0.94 8.99
CA ALA A 131 8.01 1.86 9.80
C ALA A 131 9.30 1.17 10.30
N TYR A 132 9.19 -0.04 10.82
CA TYR A 132 10.35 -0.84 11.23
C TYR A 132 11.29 -1.16 10.06
N ALA A 133 10.75 -1.51 8.89
CA ALA A 133 11.53 -1.73 7.68
C ALA A 133 12.36 -0.49 7.30
N LEU A 134 11.75 0.70 7.37
CA LEU A 134 12.41 1.98 7.07
C LEU A 134 13.51 2.31 8.08
N CYS A 135 13.29 2.04 9.37
CA CYS A 135 14.29 2.26 10.42
C CYS A 135 15.46 1.26 10.39
N THR A 136 15.32 0.13 9.70
CA THR A 136 16.34 -0.95 9.63
C THR A 136 16.98 -1.10 8.25
N LEU A 137 16.85 -0.06 7.42
CA LEU A 137 17.30 -0.02 6.04
C LEU A 137 18.72 0.53 5.90
#